data_AF-A0A9E7BG04-F1
#
_entry.id   AF-A0A9E7BG04-F1
#
_cell.length_a   1.000
_cell.length_b   1.000
_cell.length_c   1.000
_cell.angle_alpha   90.00
_cell.angle_beta   90.00
_cell.angle_gamma   90.00
#
_symmetry.space_group_name_H-M   'P 1'
#
loop_
_entity.id
_entity.type
_entity.pdbx_description
1 polymer ?
#
loop_
_entity_poly.entity_id
_entity_poly.type
_entity_poly.pdbx_seq_one_letter_code
_entity_poly.pdbx_strand_id
1 'polypeptide(L)'
;MESKNELTSTLHLSKQGSAHSPAGLLDEYLASLAPSDLAVISQVIASGGVSAMVLISTGIQKGARFLLTDKATIGRSASSSIFLDDITVSRAHAQIEKGAEGFYLTDAGSLNGTYVNNVQATQVLLKHGDEIQIGKFHLLFVIGIKK
;
A
#
# COMPACT_ATOMS: atom_id res chain seq x y z
N MET A 1 8.58 -48.80 -41.37
CA MET A 1 9.07 -47.64 -40.61
C MET A 1 7.83 -46.83 -40.24
N GLU A 2 7.05 -47.15 -39.19
CA GLU A 2 7.39 -47.18 -37.75
C GLU A 2 8.22 -45.94 -37.38
N SER A 3 7.88 -45.07 -36.41
CA SER A 3 6.88 -45.05 -35.34
C SER A 3 6.87 -43.64 -34.70
N LYS A 4 5.73 -43.23 -34.10
CA LYS A 4 5.53 -42.55 -32.79
C LYS A 4 6.53 -41.44 -32.35
N ASN A 5 6.17 -40.30 -31.75
CA ASN A 5 5.10 -40.00 -30.78
C ASN A 5 5.11 -38.47 -30.50
N GLU A 6 3.95 -37.90 -30.19
CA GLU A 6 3.62 -36.97 -29.08
C GLU A 6 4.58 -35.79 -28.80
N LEU A 7 4.12 -34.54 -28.77
CA LEU A 7 3.61 -33.93 -27.52
C LEU A 7 2.63 -32.77 -27.82
N THR A 8 1.39 -33.00 -27.38
CA THR A 8 0.44 -32.01 -26.87
C THR A 8 1.12 -31.00 -25.96
N SER A 9 0.86 -29.71 -26.16
CA SER A 9 0.57 -28.75 -25.08
C SER A 9 0.05 -27.44 -25.66
N THR A 10 -1.26 -27.42 -25.92
CA THR A 10 -2.04 -26.19 -26.01
C THR A 10 -1.90 -25.46 -24.67
N LEU A 11 -1.06 -24.43 -24.60
CA LEU A 11 -1.14 -23.46 -23.51
C LEU A 11 -2.37 -22.57 -23.75
N HIS A 12 -3.52 -23.05 -23.29
CA HIS A 12 -4.64 -22.20 -22.94
C HIS A 12 -4.28 -21.54 -21.60
N LEU A 13 -3.61 -20.38 -21.66
CA LEU A 13 -3.42 -19.56 -20.47
C LEU A 13 -4.78 -18.94 -20.12
N SER A 14 -5.51 -19.69 -19.31
CA SER A 14 -6.75 -19.27 -18.70
C SER A 14 -6.45 -18.12 -17.73
N LYS A 15 -7.07 -16.98 -18.04
CA LYS A 15 -7.83 -16.18 -17.06
C LYS A 15 -7.06 -15.77 -15.80
N GLN A 16 -6.29 -14.69 -15.89
CA GLN A 16 -6.17 -13.72 -14.80
C GLN A 16 -6.54 -12.33 -15.31
N GLY A 17 -7.78 -12.20 -15.78
CA GLY A 17 -8.52 -10.99 -15.50
C GLY A 17 -8.90 -11.04 -14.04
N SER A 18 -7.97 -10.66 -13.15
CA SER A 18 -8.34 -10.35 -11.78
C SER A 18 -8.36 -8.84 -11.71
N ALA A 19 -9.56 -8.28 -11.73
CA ALA A 19 -9.77 -6.99 -11.09
C ALA A 19 -9.36 -7.19 -9.63
N HIS A 20 -8.06 -6.97 -9.33
CA HIS A 20 -7.56 -6.96 -7.97
C HIS A 20 -8.24 -5.79 -7.29
N SER A 21 -9.37 -6.06 -6.65
CA SER A 21 -9.95 -5.11 -5.72
C SER A 21 -8.89 -4.79 -4.66
N PRO A 22 -8.76 -3.53 -4.22
CA PRO A 22 -7.75 -3.12 -3.21
C PRO A 22 -7.74 -4.03 -1.97
N ALA A 23 -8.92 -4.53 -1.58
CA ALA A 23 -9.08 -5.46 -0.47
C ALA A 23 -8.34 -6.81 -0.66
N GLY A 24 -8.23 -7.31 -1.89
CA GLY A 24 -7.54 -8.58 -2.18
C GLY A 24 -6.01 -8.47 -2.05
N LEU A 25 -5.44 -7.31 -2.36
CA LEU A 25 -4.00 -7.06 -2.18
C LEU A 25 -3.63 -6.98 -0.71
N LEU A 26 -4.49 -6.37 0.12
CA LEU A 26 -4.27 -6.34 1.56
C LEU A 26 -4.32 -7.75 2.15
N ASP A 27 -5.33 -8.55 1.82
CA ASP A 27 -5.47 -9.92 2.36
C ASP A 27 -4.27 -10.81 1.99
N GLU A 28 -3.85 -10.79 0.72
CA GLU A 28 -2.70 -11.56 0.25
C GLU A 28 -1.39 -11.10 0.91
N TYR A 29 -1.22 -9.78 1.08
CA TYR A 29 -0.07 -9.24 1.79
C TYR A 29 -0.06 -9.67 3.26
N LEU A 30 -1.19 -9.54 3.97
CA LEU A 30 -1.33 -9.96 5.36
C LEU A 30 -1.02 -11.45 5.52
N ALA A 31 -1.50 -12.31 4.63
CA ALA A 31 -1.21 -13.74 4.65
C ALA A 31 0.29 -14.06 4.49
N SER A 32 1.07 -13.16 3.89
CA SER A 32 2.53 -13.30 3.72
C SER A 32 3.37 -12.79 4.90
N LEU A 33 2.75 -12.11 5.88
CA LEU A 33 3.46 -11.48 6.99
C LEU A 33 3.72 -12.45 8.15
N ALA A 34 4.73 -12.12 8.97
CA ALA A 34 5.03 -12.90 10.16
C ALA A 34 3.90 -12.76 11.22
N PRO A 35 3.73 -13.75 12.12
CA PRO A 35 2.67 -13.72 13.13
C PRO A 35 2.72 -12.49 14.05
N SER A 36 3.93 -11.99 14.33
CA SER A 36 4.14 -10.75 15.09
C SER A 36 3.64 -9.50 14.36
N ASP A 37 3.71 -9.48 13.04
CA ASP A 37 3.19 -8.38 12.22
C ASP A 37 1.66 -8.40 12.19
N LEU A 38 1.09 -9.58 12.01
CA LEU A 38 -0.35 -9.81 12.05
C LEU A 38 -0.98 -9.38 13.38
N ALA A 39 -0.33 -9.67 14.51
CA ALA A 39 -0.84 -9.29 15.84
C ALA A 39 -0.96 -7.76 15.99
N VAL A 40 0.06 -7.01 15.56
CA VAL A 40 0.05 -5.53 15.62
C VAL A 40 -1.01 -4.96 14.68
N ILE A 41 -1.11 -5.48 13.46
CA ILE A 41 -2.11 -5.04 12.48
C ILE A 41 -3.52 -5.30 13.01
N SER A 42 -3.76 -6.48 13.59
CA SER A 42 -5.05 -6.84 14.18
C SER A 42 -5.45 -5.90 15.32
N GLN A 43 -4.48 -5.45 16.12
CA GLN A 43 -4.74 -4.50 17.20
C GLN A 43 -5.09 -3.10 16.67
N VAL A 44 -4.43 -2.65 15.61
CA VAL A 44 -4.79 -1.39 14.92
C VAL A 44 -6.19 -1.52 14.30
N ILE A 45 -6.51 -2.63 13.64
CA ILE A 45 -7.82 -2.89 13.05
C ILE A 45 -8.92 -2.87 14.14
N ALA A 46 -8.65 -3.45 15.30
CA ALA A 46 -9.57 -3.49 16.44
C ALA A 46 -9.72 -2.14 17.18
N SER A 47 -8.85 -1.16 16.90
CA SER A 47 -8.84 0.14 17.61
C SER A 47 -10.00 1.09 17.25
N GLY A 48 -10.93 0.67 16.39
CA GLY A 48 -12.19 1.40 16.14
C GLY A 48 -11.99 2.80 15.56
N GLY A 49 -11.01 2.97 14.66
CA GLY A 49 -10.75 4.23 13.93
C GLY A 49 -9.89 5.24 14.68
N VAL A 50 -9.37 4.88 15.86
CA VAL A 50 -8.50 5.76 16.65
C VAL A 50 -7.08 5.78 16.09
N SER A 51 -6.61 4.63 15.58
CA SER A 51 -5.26 4.47 15.02
C SER A 51 -5.31 4.04 13.56
N ALA A 52 -4.35 4.54 12.78
CA ALA A 52 -4.08 4.10 11.43
C ALA A 52 -2.59 3.81 11.26
N MET A 53 -2.23 3.08 10.21
CA MET A 53 -0.87 2.65 9.91
C MET A 53 -0.70 2.53 8.41
N VAL A 54 0.53 2.72 7.93
CA VAL A 54 0.92 2.36 6.58
C VAL A 54 1.98 1.26 6.60
N LEU A 55 1.88 0.34 5.65
CA LEU A 55 2.83 -0.76 5.46
C LEU A 55 3.47 -0.67 4.09
N ILE A 56 4.79 -0.81 4.00
CA ILE A 56 5.47 -0.86 2.71
C ILE A 56 5.37 -2.27 2.13
N SER A 57 4.72 -2.41 0.97
CA SER A 57 4.52 -3.71 0.31
C SER A 57 5.59 -4.05 -0.73
N THR A 58 6.40 -3.07 -1.16
CA THR A 58 7.42 -3.24 -2.22
C THR A 58 8.82 -2.73 -1.84
N GLY A 59 9.82 -3.23 -2.55
CA GLY A 59 11.22 -2.77 -2.44
C GLY A 59 11.96 -3.31 -1.21
N ILE A 60 13.16 -2.77 -0.98
CA ILE A 60 14.06 -3.18 0.12
C ILE A 60 13.49 -2.89 1.51
N GLN A 61 12.55 -1.95 1.59
CA GLN A 61 11.86 -1.56 2.82
C GLN A 61 10.54 -2.35 3.02
N LYS A 62 10.28 -3.39 2.22
CA LYS A 62 9.09 -4.23 2.36
C LYS A 62 8.97 -4.77 3.78
N GLY A 63 7.80 -4.62 4.38
CA GLY A 63 7.50 -5.03 5.76
C GLY A 63 7.71 -3.91 6.79
N ALA A 64 8.30 -2.78 6.41
CA ALA A 64 8.32 -1.61 7.28
C ALA A 64 6.89 -1.09 7.52
N ARG A 65 6.62 -0.69 8.76
CA ARG A 65 5.31 -0.24 9.22
C ARG A 65 5.43 1.04 10.02
N PHE A 66 4.55 1.98 9.74
CA PHE A 66 4.58 3.31 10.36
C PHE A 66 3.20 3.62 10.92
N LEU A 67 3.12 3.76 12.25
CA LEU A 67 1.90 4.18 12.92
C LEU A 67 1.63 5.65 12.61
N LEU A 68 0.38 5.95 12.22
CA LEU A 68 -0.09 7.30 11.97
C LEU A 68 -0.73 7.85 13.24
N THR A 69 -0.22 8.99 13.69
CA THR A 69 -0.78 9.80 14.78
C THR A 69 -1.73 10.85 14.19
N ASP A 70 -1.53 12.15 14.43
CA ASP A 70 -2.30 13.22 13.79
C ASP A 70 -1.80 13.59 12.38
N LYS A 71 -0.48 13.56 12.17
CA LYS A 71 0.14 13.95 10.91
C LYS A 71 1.39 13.13 10.66
N ALA A 72 1.56 12.64 9.43
CA ALA A 72 2.77 11.98 8.97
C ALA A 72 3.17 12.55 7.60
N THR A 73 4.45 12.89 7.43
CA THR A 73 4.99 13.34 6.15
C THR A 73 5.69 12.19 5.44
N ILE A 74 5.56 12.12 4.12
CA ILE A 74 6.16 11.09 3.27
C ILE A 74 7.09 11.77 2.28
N GLY A 75 8.32 11.27 2.17
CA GLY A 75 9.27 11.80 1.20
C GLY A 75 10.68 11.24 1.33
N ARG A 76 11.55 11.70 0.44
CA ARG A 76 12.99 11.40 0.43
C ARG A 76 13.80 12.30 1.36
N SER A 77 13.16 13.15 2.16
CA SER A 77 13.88 13.90 3.20
C SER A 77 14.04 13.03 4.43
N ALA A 78 15.23 12.99 5.03
CA ALA A 78 15.45 12.30 6.31
C ALA A 78 14.60 12.91 7.46
N SER A 79 14.07 14.11 7.27
CA SER A 79 13.14 14.76 8.20
C SER A 79 11.68 14.32 8.03
N SER A 80 11.37 13.47 7.05
CA SER A 80 10.02 12.95 6.83
C SER A 80 9.69 11.84 7.83
N SER A 81 8.44 11.79 8.31
CA SER A 81 7.98 10.74 9.21
C SER A 81 8.11 9.34 8.58
N ILE A 82 7.85 9.25 7.28
CA ILE A 82 8.01 8.07 6.45
C ILE A 82 9.07 8.41 5.40
N PHE A 83 10.30 7.99 5.69
CA PHE A 83 11.45 8.22 4.82
C PHE A 83 11.54 7.17 3.72
N LEU A 84 11.47 7.62 2.47
CA LEU A 84 11.56 6.77 1.28
C LEU A 84 12.80 7.17 0.47
N ASP A 85 13.88 6.38 0.60
CA ASP A 85 15.15 6.66 -0.08
C ASP A 85 15.12 6.22 -1.55
N ASP A 86 14.54 7.04 -2.40
CA ASP A 86 14.61 6.85 -3.85
C ASP A 86 14.47 8.15 -4.64
N ILE A 87 15.20 8.27 -5.74
CA ILE A 87 15.21 9.46 -6.60
C ILE A 87 13.84 9.78 -7.23
N THR A 88 12.96 8.79 -7.39
CA THR A 88 11.58 9.00 -7.87
C THR A 88 10.67 9.63 -6.81
N VAL A 89 11.15 9.82 -5.58
CA VAL A 89 10.40 10.43 -4.49
C VAL A 89 10.91 11.85 -4.22
N SER A 90 10.03 12.85 -4.28
CA SER A 90 10.31 14.22 -3.84
C SER A 90 10.73 14.28 -2.36
N ARG A 91 11.51 15.32 -1.99
CA ARG A 91 11.93 15.53 -0.59
C ARG A 91 10.75 15.68 0.36
N ALA A 92 9.78 16.51 -0.02
CA ALA A 92 8.43 16.54 0.55
C ALA A 92 7.49 16.07 -0.56
N HIS A 93 6.99 14.85 -0.46
CA HIS A 93 6.20 14.24 -1.54
C HIS A 93 4.72 14.31 -1.24
N ALA A 94 4.32 13.80 -0.08
CA ALA A 94 2.94 13.80 0.36
C ALA A 94 2.88 13.91 1.88
N GLN A 95 1.69 14.17 2.40
CA GLN A 95 1.40 14.09 3.83
C GLN A 95 0.09 13.34 4.04
N ILE A 96 0.02 12.62 5.14
CA ILE A 96 -1.22 12.04 5.65
C ILE A 96 -1.59 12.80 6.92
N GLU A 97 -2.79 13.35 6.98
CA GLU A 97 -3.27 14.14 8.10
C GLU A 97 -4.66 13.67 8.54
N LYS A 98 -4.87 13.60 9.86
CA LYS A 98 -6.14 13.23 10.47
C LYS A 98 -7.09 14.43 10.43
N GLY A 99 -8.20 14.29 9.71
CA GLY A 99 -9.31 15.24 9.68
C GLY A 99 -10.54 14.72 10.44
N ALA A 100 -11.66 15.42 10.28
CA ALA A 100 -12.91 15.10 10.96
C ALA A 100 -13.51 13.75 10.52
N GLU A 101 -13.39 13.39 9.24
CA GLU A 101 -13.99 12.19 8.66
C GLU A 101 -13.03 10.98 8.61
N GLY A 102 -11.73 11.20 8.87
CA GLY A 102 -10.71 10.17 8.75
C GLY A 102 -9.36 10.75 8.36
N PHE A 103 -8.52 9.95 7.70
CA PHE A 103 -7.19 10.38 7.28
C PHE A 103 -7.21 10.82 5.81
N TYR A 104 -6.69 12.00 5.53
CA TYR A 104 -6.53 12.51 4.17
C TYR A 104 -5.08 12.39 3.74
N LEU A 105 -4.86 11.88 2.54
CA LEU A 105 -3.59 11.97 1.83
C LEU A 105 -3.61 13.23 0.96
N THR A 106 -2.58 14.06 1.06
CA THR A 106 -2.38 15.26 0.24
C THR A 106 -1.01 15.22 -0.41
N ASP A 107 -0.96 15.35 -1.74
CA ASP A 107 0.27 15.55 -2.50
C ASP A 107 0.83 16.95 -2.26
N ALA A 108 2.14 17.06 -2.03
CA ALA A 108 2.82 18.31 -1.70
C ALA A 108 3.44 18.99 -2.93
N GLY A 109 2.93 18.75 -4.13
CA GLY A 109 3.53 19.19 -5.39
C GLY A 109 4.70 18.29 -5.81
N SER A 110 4.52 16.98 -5.67
CA SER A 110 5.57 16.02 -6.02
C SER A 110 5.83 15.99 -7.53
N LEU A 111 7.04 15.61 -7.94
CA LEU A 111 7.42 15.61 -9.35
C LEU A 111 6.70 14.50 -10.14
N ASN A 112 6.56 13.32 -9.54
CA ASN A 112 5.98 12.15 -10.19
C ASN A 112 4.50 11.95 -9.85
N GLY A 113 3.93 12.78 -8.98
CA GLY A 113 2.57 12.64 -8.48
C GLY A 113 2.43 11.54 -7.42
N THR A 114 1.33 11.66 -6.66
CA THR A 114 0.86 10.64 -5.71
C THR A 114 -0.35 9.93 -6.31
N TYR A 115 -0.41 8.61 -6.16
CA TYR A 115 -1.52 7.79 -6.68
C TYR A 115 -2.16 6.99 -5.55
N VAL A 116 -3.48 6.83 -5.60
CA VAL A 116 -4.24 5.95 -4.71
C VAL A 116 -5.08 5.01 -5.57
N ASN A 117 -4.91 3.70 -5.37
CA ASN A 117 -5.53 2.64 -6.19
C ASN A 117 -5.35 2.91 -7.70
N ASN A 118 -4.13 3.25 -8.10
CA ASN A 118 -3.71 3.55 -9.48
C ASN A 118 -4.35 4.82 -10.10
N VAL A 119 -5.01 5.65 -9.30
CA VAL A 119 -5.58 6.94 -9.73
C VAL A 119 -4.78 8.08 -9.10
N GLN A 120 -4.36 9.05 -9.91
CA GLN A 120 -3.61 10.21 -9.41
C GLN A 120 -4.50 11.03 -8.47
N ALA A 121 -3.96 11.39 -7.30
CA ALA A 121 -4.69 12.10 -6.26
C ALA A 121 -3.88 13.30 -5.75
N THR A 122 -4.50 14.47 -5.75
CA THR A 122 -3.94 15.67 -5.08
C THR A 122 -4.35 15.72 -3.62
N GLN A 123 -5.61 15.40 -3.32
CA GLN A 123 -6.11 15.21 -1.97
C GLN A 123 -7.24 14.18 -1.98
N VAL A 124 -7.16 13.18 -1.09
CA VAL A 124 -8.16 12.10 -1.02
C VAL A 124 -8.34 11.59 0.41
N LEU A 125 -9.58 11.28 0.79
CA LEU A 125 -9.88 10.57 2.03
C LEU A 125 -9.50 9.10 1.87
N LEU A 126 -8.56 8.62 2.68
CA LEU A 126 -8.09 7.25 2.67
C LEU A 126 -9.09 6.31 3.33
N LYS A 127 -9.26 5.13 2.72
CA LYS A 127 -10.08 4.03 3.22
C LYS A 127 -9.21 2.85 3.58
N HIS A 128 -9.67 2.05 4.54
CA HIS A 128 -9.01 0.80 4.92
C HIS A 128 -8.74 -0.07 3.69
N GLY A 129 -7.48 -0.47 3.50
CA GLY A 129 -7.03 -1.30 2.37
C GLY A 129 -6.66 -0.53 1.10
N ASP A 130 -6.69 0.80 1.12
CA ASP A 130 -6.21 1.58 -0.02
C ASP A 130 -4.71 1.37 -0.24
N GLU A 131 -4.33 1.21 -1.51
CA GLU A 131 -2.95 1.23 -1.94
C GLU A 131 -2.54 2.66 -2.33
N ILE A 132 -1.49 3.17 -1.71
CA ILE A 132 -0.87 4.45 -1.99
C ILE A 132 0.44 4.19 -2.73
N GLN A 133 0.59 4.74 -3.93
CA GLN A 133 1.82 4.66 -4.69
C GLN A 133 2.54 6.02 -4.71
N ILE A 134 3.82 5.98 -4.33
CA ILE A 134 4.72 7.13 -4.28
C ILE A 134 6.03 6.73 -4.97
N GLY A 135 6.27 7.27 -6.17
CA GLY A 135 7.37 6.81 -7.02
C GLY A 135 7.27 5.30 -7.30
N LYS A 136 8.30 4.55 -6.94
CA LYS A 136 8.32 3.08 -7.05
C LYS A 136 7.78 2.32 -5.82
N PHE A 137 7.42 3.03 -4.75
CA PHE A 137 6.95 2.43 -3.51
C PHE A 137 5.44 2.28 -3.52
N HIS A 138 4.97 1.13 -3.04
CA HIS A 138 3.57 0.87 -2.76
C HIS A 138 3.42 0.75 -1.24
N LEU A 139 2.48 1.52 -0.69
CA LEU A 139 2.14 1.55 0.71
C LEU A 139 0.69 1.13 0.87
N LEU A 140 0.40 0.21 1.79
CA LEU A 140 -0.96 -0.19 2.12
C LEU A 140 -1.43 0.56 3.36
N PHE A 141 -2.57 1.23 3.26
CA PHE A 141 -3.18 1.96 4.36
C PHE A 141 -4.12 1.06 5.16
N VAL A 142 -3.91 1.02 6.48
CA VAL A 142 -4.72 0.25 7.42
C VAL A 142 -5.23 1.18 8.50
N ILE A 143 -6.55 1.26 8.65
CA ILE A 143 -7.20 1.96 9.76
C ILE A 143 -8.06 1.00 10.57
N GLY A 144 -8.19 1.27 11.86
CA GLY A 144 -9.17 0.60 12.71
C GLY A 144 -10.59 0.76 12.16
N ILE A 145 -11.33 -0.32 12.00
CA ILE A 145 -12.73 -0.29 11.59
C ILE A 145 -13.61 -0.38 12.84
N LYS A 146 -14.55 0.57 13.01
CA LYS A 146 -15.59 0.42 14.04
C LYS A 146 -16.54 -0.69 13.58
N LYS A 147 -16.68 -1.71 14.40
CA LYS A 147 -17.61 -2.82 14.18
C LYS A 147 -19.04 -2.39 14.50
#